data_AF-A0A0M4G2C7-F1
#
_entry.id   AF-A0A0M4G2C7-F1
#
_cell.length_a   1.000
_cell.length_b   1.000
_cell.length_c   1.000
_cell.angle_alpha   90.00
_cell.angle_beta   90.00
_cell.angle_gamma   90.00
#
_symmetry.space_group_name_H-M   'P 1'
#
loop_
_entity.id
_entity.type
_entity.pdbx_description
1 polymer ?
#
loop_
_entity_poly.entity_id
_entity_poly.type
_entity_poly.pdbx_seq_one_letter_code
_entity_poly.pdbx_strand_id
1 'polypeptide(L)'
;MKVTIWNEFRHEKNDLPVKEIYPEGIHTIIKRFLEKAGIESVATATLDEPEHGLTDEVLQNTDVLIWWGHQAHDDVREEIVEKVKNFVLEGMGLIALHSAHYSKIFKELMGTECSLKWREADDTERIWVVEPVHPIAEGIPEVIELEQEEMYGEHFDIPQPDELVFISWFTGGEVFRSGCTFTRGKGRIFYFRPGHETFPTYHNKYIQKIIINAVKWAALGRT
;
A
#
# COMPACT_ATOMS: atom_id res chain seq x y z
N MET A 1 5.75 3.14 -18.04
CA MET A 1 5.15 3.35 -16.71
C MET A 1 6.27 3.44 -15.69
N LYS A 2 6.27 4.50 -14.89
CA LYS A 2 7.29 4.79 -13.87
C LYS A 2 6.66 4.68 -12.48
N VAL A 3 7.26 3.89 -11.61
CA VAL A 3 6.75 3.64 -10.26
C VAL A 3 7.80 4.06 -9.24
N THR A 4 7.38 4.78 -8.22
CA THR A 4 8.21 5.07 -7.05
C THR A 4 7.64 4.35 -5.86
N ILE A 5 8.47 3.60 -5.15
CA ILE A 5 8.09 2.89 -3.92
C ILE A 5 8.67 3.63 -2.74
N TRP A 6 7.80 4.26 -1.97
CA TRP A 6 8.16 4.92 -0.73
C TRP A 6 7.99 3.96 0.44
N ASN A 7 9.05 3.79 1.23
CA ASN A 7 9.05 2.96 2.43
C ASN A 7 9.69 3.73 3.58
N GLU A 8 9.02 3.74 4.73
CA GLU A 8 9.53 4.39 5.94
C GLU A 8 10.93 3.90 6.32
N PHE A 9 11.19 2.58 6.17
CA PHE A 9 12.50 1.95 6.34
C PHE A 9 13.14 2.15 7.73
N ARG A 10 12.31 2.21 8.77
CA ARG A 10 12.76 2.28 10.18
C ARG A 10 12.79 0.91 10.85
N HIS A 11 11.76 0.10 10.63
CA HIS A 11 11.66 -1.26 11.20
C HIS A 11 12.82 -2.16 10.76
N GLU A 12 13.09 -2.23 9.46
CA GLU A 12 14.12 -3.12 8.90
C GLU A 12 15.57 -2.71 9.30
N LYS A 13 15.74 -1.49 9.83
CA LYS A 13 17.02 -1.01 10.38
C LYS A 13 17.19 -1.32 11.87
N ASN A 14 16.09 -1.30 12.62
CA ASN A 14 16.10 -1.26 14.08
C ASN A 14 15.63 -2.56 14.75
N ASP A 15 14.88 -3.38 14.03
CA ASP A 15 14.35 -4.67 14.50
C ASP A 15 15.03 -5.84 13.77
N LEU A 16 15.69 -6.71 14.53
CA LEU A 16 16.45 -7.85 14.00
C LEU A 16 15.53 -8.88 13.32
N PRO A 17 14.47 -9.40 13.96
CA PRO A 17 13.46 -10.23 13.29
C PRO A 17 12.95 -9.67 11.97
N VAL A 18 12.59 -8.38 11.91
CA VAL A 18 12.13 -7.75 10.66
C VAL A 18 13.24 -7.75 9.61
N LYS A 19 14.47 -7.42 10.01
CA LYS A 19 15.63 -7.41 9.10
C LYS A 19 15.96 -8.80 8.55
N GLU A 20 15.69 -9.88 9.28
CA GLU A 20 15.90 -11.24 8.77
C GLU A 20 14.94 -11.57 7.62
N ILE A 21 13.72 -11.02 7.64
CA ILE A 21 12.73 -11.16 6.57
C ILE A 21 13.03 -10.19 5.43
N TYR A 22 13.30 -8.93 5.76
CA TYR A 22 13.49 -7.82 4.83
C TYR A 22 14.88 -7.18 4.98
N PRO A 23 15.98 -7.88 4.61
CA PRO A 23 17.34 -7.42 4.90
C PRO A 23 17.73 -6.13 4.18
N GLU A 24 17.08 -5.84 3.06
CA GLU A 24 17.26 -4.61 2.29
C GLU A 24 15.99 -3.73 2.31
N GLY A 25 15.02 -4.06 3.16
CA GLY A 25 13.75 -3.33 3.29
C GLY A 25 12.63 -3.80 2.36
N ILE A 26 11.38 -3.57 2.78
CA ILE A 26 10.16 -3.96 2.06
C ILE A 26 10.14 -3.42 0.62
N HIS A 27 10.52 -2.16 0.44
CA HIS A 27 10.60 -1.49 -0.86
C HIS A 27 11.46 -2.24 -1.90
N THR A 28 12.52 -2.93 -1.48
CA THR A 28 13.37 -3.69 -2.41
C THR A 28 12.70 -4.98 -2.88
N ILE A 29 11.92 -5.65 -2.03
CA ILE A 29 11.12 -6.80 -2.43
C ILE A 29 10.05 -6.37 -3.42
N ILE A 30 9.35 -5.26 -3.14
CA ILE A 30 8.36 -4.67 -4.03
C ILE A 30 8.97 -4.32 -5.39
N LYS A 31 10.12 -3.65 -5.38
CA LYS A 31 10.86 -3.30 -6.59
C LYS A 31 11.15 -4.52 -7.45
N ARG A 32 11.74 -5.57 -6.86
CA ARG A 32 12.15 -6.78 -7.58
C ARG A 32 10.99 -7.45 -8.30
N PHE A 33 9.82 -7.61 -7.65
CA PHE A 33 8.70 -8.28 -8.31
C PHE A 33 8.02 -7.39 -9.36
N LEU A 34 8.03 -6.06 -9.20
CA LEU A 34 7.52 -5.13 -10.22
C LEU A 34 8.41 -5.13 -11.47
N GLU A 35 9.72 -5.06 -11.30
CA GLU A 35 10.68 -5.17 -12.41
C GLU A 35 10.53 -6.51 -13.14
N LYS A 36 10.42 -7.62 -12.39
CA LYS A 36 10.18 -8.95 -12.96
C LYS A 36 8.83 -9.04 -13.71
N ALA A 37 7.85 -8.23 -13.33
CA ALA A 37 6.55 -8.15 -14.01
C ALA A 37 6.56 -7.23 -15.25
N GLY A 38 7.73 -6.69 -15.63
CA GLY A 38 7.91 -5.86 -16.82
C GLY A 38 7.66 -4.36 -16.59
N ILE A 39 7.66 -3.89 -15.33
CA ILE A 39 7.62 -2.44 -15.07
C ILE A 39 9.02 -1.87 -15.28
N GLU A 40 9.20 -1.12 -16.36
CA GLU A 40 10.52 -0.70 -16.87
C GLU A 40 11.28 0.26 -15.95
N SER A 41 10.57 1.10 -15.19
CA SER A 41 11.18 2.11 -14.33
C SER A 41 10.59 2.02 -12.93
N VAL A 42 11.36 1.46 -11.99
CA VAL A 42 10.98 1.31 -10.58
C VAL A 42 12.04 1.93 -9.68
N ALA A 43 11.70 3.07 -9.10
CA ALA A 43 12.52 3.79 -8.13
C ALA A 43 12.05 3.48 -6.70
N THR A 44 12.93 3.76 -5.73
CA THR A 44 12.64 3.64 -4.31
C THR A 44 13.00 4.95 -3.64
N ALA A 45 12.26 5.29 -2.58
CA ALA A 45 12.52 6.45 -1.73
C ALA A 45 12.24 6.05 -0.27
N THR A 46 12.94 6.66 0.67
CA THR A 46 12.78 6.38 2.10
C THR A 46 12.68 7.64 2.95
N LEU A 47 12.14 7.50 4.16
CA LEU A 47 11.88 8.63 5.06
C LEU A 47 13.14 9.48 5.34
N ASP A 48 14.30 8.84 5.52
CA ASP A 48 15.55 9.48 5.94
C ASP A 48 16.33 10.13 4.78
N GLU A 49 15.87 9.99 3.53
CA GLU A 49 16.45 10.70 2.40
C GLU A 49 16.10 12.20 2.43
N PRO A 50 16.90 13.08 1.78
CA PRO A 50 16.52 14.47 1.58
C PRO A 50 15.14 14.56 0.92
N GLU A 51 14.27 15.40 1.46
CA GLU A 51 12.87 15.51 1.01
C GLU A 51 12.09 14.18 1.04
N HIS A 52 12.51 13.24 1.90
CA HIS A 52 11.98 11.88 1.97
C HIS A 52 12.09 11.13 0.63
N GLY A 53 13.05 11.53 -0.23
CA GLY A 53 13.23 11.03 -1.59
C GLY A 53 12.15 11.50 -2.59
N LEU A 54 11.26 12.41 -2.19
CA LEU A 54 10.10 12.86 -2.98
C LEU A 54 10.27 14.30 -3.45
N THR A 55 11.35 14.56 -4.20
CA THR A 55 11.57 15.84 -4.87
C THR A 55 10.53 16.07 -5.98
N ASP A 56 10.41 17.32 -6.45
CA ASP A 56 9.50 17.64 -7.57
C ASP A 56 9.82 16.82 -8.82
N GLU A 57 11.12 16.64 -9.11
CA GLU A 57 11.58 15.85 -10.26
C GLU A 57 11.15 14.38 -10.15
N VAL A 58 11.26 13.79 -8.95
CA VAL A 58 10.83 12.40 -8.71
C VAL A 58 9.33 12.27 -8.92
N LEU A 59 8.51 13.14 -8.33
CA LEU A 59 7.05 13.06 -8.44
C LEU A 59 6.53 13.37 -9.86
N GLN A 60 7.14 14.33 -10.57
CA GLN A 60 6.87 14.56 -11.99
C GLN A 60 7.14 13.30 -12.81
N ASN A 61 8.20 12.57 -12.49
CA ASN A 61 8.58 11.31 -13.13
C ASN A 61 7.94 10.06 -12.51
N THR A 62 6.92 10.18 -11.65
CA THR A 62 6.25 9.03 -11.03
C THR A 62 4.83 8.90 -11.52
N ASP A 63 4.48 7.84 -12.26
CA ASP A 63 3.10 7.58 -12.68
C ASP A 63 2.26 7.00 -11.53
N VAL A 64 2.87 6.14 -10.71
CA VAL A 64 2.26 5.55 -9.52
C VAL A 64 3.23 5.59 -8.35
N LEU A 65 2.77 6.14 -7.23
CA LEU A 65 3.47 6.10 -5.95
C LEU A 65 2.91 4.95 -5.10
N ILE A 66 3.78 4.07 -4.62
CA ILE A 66 3.45 3.07 -3.59
C ILE A 66 3.93 3.62 -2.25
N TRP A 67 3.12 3.49 -1.20
CA TRP A 67 3.41 4.01 0.12
C TRP A 67 3.26 2.93 1.19
N TRP A 68 4.34 2.68 1.92
CA TRP A 68 4.33 1.90 3.17
C TRP A 68 5.00 2.72 4.29
N GLY A 69 4.37 2.77 5.46
CA GLY A 69 4.94 3.38 6.66
C GLY A 69 4.13 3.00 7.88
N HIS A 70 4.72 3.13 9.07
CA HIS A 70 4.13 2.61 10.31
C HIS A 70 4.44 3.51 11.52
N GLN A 71 5.68 3.52 12.02
CA GLN A 71 6.00 4.10 13.33
C GLN A 71 6.38 5.58 13.29
N ALA A 72 6.60 6.13 12.10
CA ALA A 72 7.13 7.48 11.89
C ALA A 72 6.30 8.28 10.87
N HIS A 73 4.98 8.08 10.85
CA HIS A 73 4.07 8.89 10.04
C HIS A 73 4.20 10.40 10.32
N ASP A 74 4.42 10.77 11.58
CA ASP A 74 4.55 12.16 12.02
C ASP A 74 5.84 12.84 11.52
N ASP A 75 6.88 12.06 11.24
CA ASP A 75 8.17 12.55 10.72
C ASP A 75 8.09 12.99 9.25
N VAL A 76 7.05 12.60 8.52
CA VAL A 76 6.82 13.06 7.14
C VAL A 76 6.39 14.53 7.17
N ARG A 77 7.19 15.40 6.54
CA ARG A 77 6.95 16.85 6.54
C ARG A 77 5.69 17.22 5.77
N GLU A 78 4.90 18.13 6.32
CA GLU A 78 3.63 18.59 5.72
C GLU A 78 3.79 19.10 4.28
N GLU A 79 4.89 19.79 3.97
CA GLU A 79 5.18 20.27 2.63
C GLU A 79 5.32 19.14 1.59
N ILE A 80 5.80 17.97 2.02
CA ILE A 80 5.93 16.78 1.15
C ILE A 80 4.56 16.11 1.00
N VAL A 81 3.76 16.06 2.07
CA VAL A 81 2.38 15.54 2.02
C VAL A 81 1.54 16.35 1.03
N GLU A 82 1.57 17.68 1.13
CA GLU A 82 0.82 18.58 0.25
C GLU A 82 1.30 18.46 -1.20
N LYS A 83 2.61 18.32 -1.43
CA LYS A 83 3.17 18.07 -2.75
C LYS A 83 2.61 16.77 -3.35
N VAL A 84 2.71 15.65 -2.62
CA VAL A 84 2.22 14.35 -3.07
C VAL A 84 0.72 14.40 -3.35
N LYS A 85 -0.07 15.03 -2.46
CA LYS A 85 -1.52 15.23 -2.63
C LYS A 85 -1.82 15.93 -3.95
N ASN A 86 -1.13 17.03 -4.26
CA ASN A 86 -1.32 17.76 -5.52
C ASN A 86 -1.02 16.88 -6.75
N PHE A 87 0.08 16.13 -6.76
CA PHE A 87 0.36 15.19 -7.84
C PHE A 87 -0.69 14.09 -7.99
N VAL A 88 -1.23 13.57 -6.87
CA VAL A 88 -2.33 12.60 -6.90
C VAL A 88 -3.57 13.24 -7.53
N LEU A 89 -3.97 14.43 -7.09
CA LEU A 89 -5.12 15.14 -7.66
C LEU A 89 -4.96 15.42 -9.16
N GLU A 90 -3.73 15.62 -9.64
CA GLU A 90 -3.39 15.84 -11.05
C GLU A 90 -3.33 14.56 -11.90
N GLY A 91 -3.37 13.37 -11.29
CA GLY A 91 -3.48 12.09 -12.01
C GLY A 91 -2.47 11.03 -11.62
N MET A 92 -1.51 11.32 -10.74
CA MET A 92 -0.60 10.30 -10.21
C MET A 92 -1.40 9.26 -9.41
N GLY A 93 -1.16 7.98 -9.68
CA GLY A 93 -1.74 6.89 -8.90
C GLY A 93 -1.11 6.79 -7.50
N LEU A 94 -1.88 6.35 -6.51
CA LEU A 94 -1.39 6.07 -5.16
C LEU A 94 -1.79 4.66 -4.73
N ILE A 95 -0.85 3.87 -4.23
CA ILE A 95 -1.12 2.59 -3.59
C ILE A 95 -0.67 2.68 -2.14
N ALA A 96 -1.63 2.71 -1.21
CA ALA A 96 -1.38 2.73 0.23
C ALA A 96 -1.41 1.29 0.76
N LEU A 97 -0.32 0.85 1.38
CA LEU A 97 -0.17 -0.53 1.86
C LEU A 97 -0.22 -0.59 3.38
N HIS A 98 -1.03 -1.51 3.91
CA HIS A 98 -1.04 -1.90 5.31
C HIS A 98 -1.21 -0.70 6.27
N SER A 99 -0.23 -0.47 7.13
CA SER A 99 -0.16 0.61 8.13
C SER A 99 -0.16 2.02 7.51
N ALA A 100 0.04 2.14 6.19
CA ALA A 100 -0.13 3.40 5.47
C ALA A 100 -1.55 3.98 5.58
N HIS A 101 -2.54 3.24 6.11
CA HIS A 101 -3.85 3.81 6.47
C HIS A 101 -3.71 4.99 7.43
N TYR A 102 -2.71 5.02 8.31
CA TYR A 102 -2.44 6.17 9.19
C TYR A 102 -1.47 7.20 8.62
N SER A 103 -0.96 7.01 7.40
CA SER A 103 -0.09 7.99 6.77
C SER A 103 -0.82 9.32 6.57
N LYS A 104 -0.10 10.44 6.78
CA LYS A 104 -0.65 11.79 6.57
C LYS A 104 -1.28 11.94 5.19
N ILE A 105 -0.61 11.45 4.14
CA ILE A 105 -1.12 11.52 2.77
C ILE A 105 -2.44 10.76 2.59
N PHE A 106 -2.59 9.56 3.17
CA PHE A 106 -3.82 8.80 3.06
C PHE A 106 -4.96 9.49 3.83
N LYS A 107 -4.72 9.95 5.07
CA LYS A 107 -5.69 10.71 5.86
C LYS A 107 -6.14 11.99 5.15
N GLU A 108 -5.21 12.76 4.58
CA GLU A 108 -5.49 13.98 3.82
C GLU A 108 -6.38 13.73 2.59
N LEU A 109 -6.20 12.59 1.92
CA LEU A 109 -7.02 12.22 0.76
C LEU A 109 -8.38 11.63 1.18
N MET A 110 -8.46 10.95 2.32
CA MET A 110 -9.69 10.34 2.82
C MET A 110 -10.61 11.34 3.53
N GLY A 111 -10.05 12.34 4.21
CA GLY A 111 -10.80 13.32 4.99
C GLY A 111 -11.38 12.76 6.29
N THR A 112 -10.83 11.66 6.79
CA THR A 112 -11.24 10.93 8.00
C THR A 112 -10.00 10.58 8.84
N GLU A 113 -10.19 9.98 10.03
CA GLU A 113 -9.04 9.59 10.86
C GLU A 113 -8.34 8.33 10.34
N CYS A 114 -9.00 7.55 9.48
CA CYS A 114 -8.51 6.26 8.99
C CYS A 114 -8.19 5.28 10.11
N SER A 115 -8.84 5.46 11.27
CA SER A 115 -8.67 4.59 12.43
C SER A 115 -9.39 3.25 12.23
N LEU A 116 -8.88 2.21 12.90
CA LEU A 116 -9.39 0.84 12.82
C LEU A 116 -9.14 0.10 14.14
N LYS A 117 -9.80 -1.05 14.32
CA LYS A 117 -9.41 -2.01 15.36
C LYS A 117 -8.22 -2.81 14.86
N TRP A 118 -7.29 -3.15 15.73
CA TRP A 118 -6.15 -3.98 15.37
C TRP A 118 -5.79 -4.96 16.49
N ARG A 119 -5.10 -6.02 16.12
CA ARG A 119 -4.47 -6.98 17.03
C ARG A 119 -3.25 -7.56 16.34
N GLU A 120 -2.09 -7.31 16.93
CA GLU A 120 -0.86 -8.00 16.56
C GLU A 120 -0.89 -9.41 17.17
N ALA A 121 -1.21 -10.39 16.33
CA ALA A 121 -1.27 -11.80 16.64
C ALA A 121 -0.96 -12.60 15.38
N ASP A 122 -0.67 -13.89 15.54
CA ASP A 122 -0.48 -14.83 14.43
C ASP A 122 -1.85 -15.28 13.86
N ASP A 123 -2.73 -14.32 13.55
CA ASP A 123 -4.06 -14.61 13.02
C ASP A 123 -3.97 -15.08 11.56
N THR A 124 -4.78 -16.08 11.19
CA THR A 124 -4.94 -16.44 9.78
C THR A 124 -5.88 -15.45 9.13
N GLU A 125 -5.43 -14.83 8.04
CA GLU A 125 -6.25 -13.95 7.20
C GLU A 125 -6.72 -14.71 5.96
N ARG A 126 -8.03 -14.70 5.72
CA ARG A 126 -8.62 -15.10 4.42
C ARG A 126 -9.13 -13.88 3.69
N ILE A 127 -8.51 -13.57 2.56
CA ILE A 127 -8.83 -12.44 1.69
C ILE A 127 -9.75 -12.94 0.57
N TRP A 128 -11.01 -12.52 0.61
CA TRP A 128 -12.02 -12.84 -0.40
C TRP A 128 -12.05 -11.81 -1.50
N VAL A 129 -12.02 -12.24 -2.76
CA VAL A 129 -12.32 -11.41 -3.92
C VAL A 129 -13.83 -11.18 -3.96
N VAL A 130 -14.26 -9.93 -3.79
CA VAL A 130 -15.70 -9.57 -3.87
C VAL A 130 -16.06 -8.79 -5.13
N GLU A 131 -15.06 -8.29 -5.86
CA GLU A 131 -15.24 -7.75 -7.21
C GLU A 131 -14.36 -8.52 -8.23
N PRO A 132 -14.81 -9.69 -8.71
CA PRO A 132 -13.98 -10.60 -9.49
C PRO A 132 -13.67 -10.12 -10.91
N VAL A 133 -14.41 -9.15 -11.44
CA VAL A 133 -14.13 -8.57 -12.76
C VAL A 133 -13.22 -7.34 -12.71
N HIS A 134 -12.85 -6.87 -11.51
CA HIS A 134 -11.95 -5.73 -11.37
C HIS A 134 -10.55 -6.06 -11.90
N PRO A 135 -9.86 -5.15 -12.62
CA PRO A 135 -8.49 -5.38 -13.10
C PRO A 135 -7.49 -5.75 -11.99
N ILE A 136 -7.70 -5.25 -10.77
CA ILE A 136 -6.85 -5.59 -9.61
C ILE A 136 -6.96 -7.09 -9.25
N ALA A 137 -8.15 -7.68 -9.42
CA ALA A 137 -8.42 -9.09 -9.11
C ALA A 137 -8.03 -10.04 -10.26
N GLU A 138 -7.48 -9.55 -11.38
CA GLU A 138 -7.14 -10.38 -12.52
C GLU A 138 -6.12 -11.49 -12.17
N GLY A 139 -6.53 -12.74 -12.34
CA GLY A 139 -5.70 -13.92 -12.06
C GLY A 139 -5.53 -14.23 -10.58
N ILE A 140 -6.39 -13.65 -9.72
CA ILE A 140 -6.44 -13.92 -8.29
C ILE A 140 -7.52 -15.00 -8.03
N PRO A 141 -7.24 -16.05 -7.24
CA PRO A 141 -8.27 -17.01 -6.84
C PRO A 141 -9.36 -16.32 -6.00
N GLU A 142 -10.53 -16.94 -5.90
CA GLU A 142 -11.65 -16.42 -5.09
C GLU A 142 -11.25 -16.09 -3.65
N VAL A 143 -10.33 -16.88 -3.08
CA VAL A 143 -9.78 -16.67 -1.74
C VAL A 143 -8.27 -16.84 -1.76
N ILE A 144 -7.57 -15.92 -1.09
CA ILE A 144 -6.16 -16.07 -0.69
C ILE A 144 -6.14 -16.28 0.82
N GLU A 145 -5.28 -17.18 1.30
CA GLU A 145 -5.02 -17.37 2.72
C GLU A 145 -3.60 -16.95 3.05
N LEU A 146 -3.44 -16.16 4.11
CA LEU A 146 -2.17 -15.88 4.76
C LEU A 146 -2.22 -16.57 6.13
N GLU A 147 -1.27 -17.49 6.38
CA GLU A 147 -1.26 -18.29 7.61
C GLU A 147 -1.14 -17.41 8.86
N GLN A 148 -0.36 -16.33 8.77
CA GLN A 148 -0.11 -15.35 9.83
C GLN A 148 -0.16 -13.94 9.25
N GLU A 149 -0.95 -13.07 9.87
CA GLU A 149 -0.91 -11.62 9.67
C GLU A 149 -1.51 -10.86 10.86
N GLU A 150 -1.12 -9.59 11.00
CA GLU A 150 -1.76 -8.63 11.88
C GLU A 150 -3.23 -8.43 11.48
N MET A 151 -4.13 -8.57 12.45
CA MET A 151 -5.55 -8.35 12.25
C MET A 151 -5.85 -6.86 12.23
N TYR A 152 -6.47 -6.37 11.15
CA TYR A 152 -7.25 -5.13 11.16
C TYR A 152 -8.74 -5.46 11.09
N GLY A 153 -9.57 -4.69 11.78
CA GLY A 153 -10.99 -4.97 11.93
C GLY A 153 -11.87 -3.73 11.80
N GLU A 154 -13.07 -3.92 11.26
CA GLU A 154 -14.09 -2.88 11.21
C GLU A 154 -14.53 -2.41 12.62
N HIS A 155 -14.93 -1.15 12.80
CA HIS A 155 -15.12 -0.11 11.80
C HIS A 155 -13.80 0.54 11.37
N PHE A 156 -13.52 0.53 10.06
CA PHE A 156 -12.46 1.29 9.43
C PHE A 156 -12.99 2.66 9.01
N ASP A 157 -12.53 3.71 9.69
CA ASP A 157 -12.98 5.09 9.50
C ASP A 157 -12.41 5.70 8.21
N ILE A 158 -12.91 5.21 7.09
CA ILE A 158 -12.64 5.71 5.73
C ILE A 158 -13.97 6.09 5.07
N PRO A 159 -13.97 7.02 4.10
CA PRO A 159 -15.12 7.21 3.25
C PRO A 159 -15.50 5.90 2.56
N GLN A 160 -16.76 5.80 2.12
CA GLN A 160 -17.19 4.66 1.33
C GLN A 160 -16.28 4.53 0.09
N PRO A 161 -15.66 3.36 -0.14
CA PRO A 161 -14.85 3.12 -1.34
C PRO A 161 -15.68 3.26 -2.60
N ASP A 162 -15.05 3.69 -3.70
CA ASP A 162 -15.67 3.72 -5.02
C ASP A 162 -16.00 2.28 -5.45
N GLU A 163 -15.01 1.38 -5.29
CA GLU A 163 -15.18 -0.07 -5.43
C GLU A 163 -14.45 -0.79 -4.29
N LEU A 164 -15.10 -1.82 -3.75
CA LEU A 164 -14.52 -2.74 -2.77
C LEU A 164 -14.10 -4.01 -3.50
N VAL A 165 -12.79 -4.26 -3.59
CA VAL A 165 -12.22 -5.38 -4.33
C VAL A 165 -12.04 -6.61 -3.44
N PHE A 166 -11.61 -6.39 -2.20
CA PHE A 166 -11.31 -7.46 -1.25
C PHE A 166 -11.96 -7.24 0.11
N ILE A 167 -12.42 -8.33 0.72
CA ILE A 167 -12.84 -8.38 2.13
C ILE A 167 -12.01 -9.45 2.83
N SER A 168 -11.38 -9.09 3.95
CA SER A 168 -10.68 -10.04 4.79
C SER A 168 -11.59 -10.57 5.90
N TRP A 169 -11.38 -11.84 6.22
CA TRP A 169 -11.82 -12.48 7.46
C TRP A 169 -10.58 -12.88 8.26
N PHE A 170 -10.65 -12.73 9.58
CA PHE A 170 -9.60 -13.14 10.51
C PHE A 170 -10.07 -14.20 11.49
N THR A 171 -9.16 -15.02 12.00
CA THR A 171 -9.45 -16.10 12.96
C THR A 171 -10.12 -15.64 14.25
N GLY A 172 -9.90 -14.40 14.67
CA GLY A 172 -10.62 -13.80 15.82
C GLY A 172 -12.08 -13.42 15.54
N GLY A 173 -12.55 -13.57 14.30
CA GLY A 173 -13.93 -13.31 13.89
C GLY A 173 -14.16 -11.90 13.31
N GLU A 174 -13.12 -11.07 13.26
CA GLU A 174 -13.17 -9.76 12.61
C GLU A 174 -13.23 -9.87 11.09
N VAL A 175 -13.78 -8.84 10.46
CA VAL A 175 -13.75 -8.63 9.01
C VAL A 175 -13.19 -7.25 8.71
N PHE A 176 -12.69 -7.06 7.50
CA PHE A 176 -12.10 -5.80 7.08
C PHE A 176 -12.26 -5.56 5.59
N ARG A 177 -12.59 -4.34 5.19
CA ARG A 177 -12.53 -3.90 3.79
C ARG A 177 -11.08 -3.74 3.33
N SER A 178 -10.44 -4.85 2.98
CA SER A 178 -8.99 -4.97 2.79
C SER A 178 -8.45 -4.57 1.43
N GLY A 179 -9.33 -4.28 0.47
CA GLY A 179 -8.96 -3.78 -0.85
C GLY A 179 -9.93 -2.72 -1.33
N CYS A 180 -9.58 -1.45 -1.18
CA CYS A 180 -10.49 -0.34 -1.46
C CYS A 180 -9.93 0.56 -2.56
N THR A 181 -10.74 0.92 -3.53
CA THR A 181 -10.39 1.94 -4.54
C THR A 181 -11.05 3.28 -4.24
N PHE A 182 -10.37 4.35 -4.61
CA PHE A 182 -10.89 5.71 -4.53
C PHE A 182 -10.37 6.55 -5.70
N THR A 183 -11.16 7.55 -6.09
CA THR A 183 -10.77 8.57 -7.05
C THR A 183 -10.67 9.91 -6.33
N ARG A 184 -9.56 10.63 -6.53
CA ARG A 184 -9.36 11.99 -6.02
C ARG A 184 -8.77 12.86 -7.13
N GLY A 185 -9.53 13.86 -7.58
CA GLY A 185 -9.19 14.56 -8.81
C GLY A 185 -9.13 13.58 -9.98
N LYS A 186 -7.98 13.51 -10.66
CA LYS A 186 -7.69 12.51 -11.70
C LYS A 186 -6.97 11.27 -11.16
N GLY A 187 -6.48 11.32 -9.92
CA GLY A 187 -5.71 10.26 -9.29
C GLY A 187 -6.58 9.06 -8.92
N ARG A 188 -6.03 7.88 -9.15
CA ARG A 188 -6.60 6.59 -8.75
C ARG A 188 -5.83 6.05 -7.56
N ILE A 189 -6.54 5.77 -6.48
CA ILE A 189 -5.99 5.33 -5.21
C ILE A 189 -6.44 3.90 -4.95
N PHE A 190 -5.52 3.04 -4.53
CA PHE A 190 -5.82 1.71 -4.02
C PHE A 190 -5.23 1.54 -2.63
N TYR A 191 -6.07 1.24 -1.64
CA TYR A 191 -5.63 0.80 -0.34
C TYR A 191 -5.66 -0.74 -0.28
N PHE A 192 -4.56 -1.35 0.17
CA PHE A 192 -4.46 -2.80 0.33
C PHE A 192 -3.87 -3.17 1.69
N ARG A 193 -4.62 -3.96 2.47
CA ARG A 193 -4.31 -4.21 3.88
C ARG A 193 -3.06 -5.07 4.14
N PRO A 194 -2.74 -6.15 3.41
CA PRO A 194 -1.66 -7.03 3.82
C PRO A 194 -0.28 -6.40 3.74
N GLY A 195 0.53 -6.59 4.79
CA GLY A 195 1.91 -6.16 4.76
C GLY A 195 2.55 -5.74 6.07
N HIS A 196 2.21 -6.37 7.20
CA HIS A 196 2.91 -6.14 8.46
C HIS A 196 4.38 -6.56 8.37
N GLU A 197 5.25 -5.82 9.03
CA GLU A 197 6.70 -5.92 8.87
C GLU A 197 7.32 -7.22 9.40
N THR A 198 6.67 -7.86 10.39
CA THR A 198 7.19 -9.08 11.04
C THR A 198 6.80 -10.38 10.33
N PHE A 199 6.03 -10.30 9.23
CA PHE A 199 5.64 -11.46 8.42
C PHE A 199 6.13 -11.34 6.97
N PRO A 200 6.44 -12.45 6.29
CA PRO A 200 6.94 -12.43 4.91
C PRO A 200 5.84 -12.17 3.86
N THR A 201 4.86 -11.31 4.16
CA THR A 201 3.65 -11.07 3.36
C THR A 201 3.97 -10.69 1.91
N TYR A 202 4.96 -9.82 1.70
CA TYR A 202 5.39 -9.41 0.35
C TYR A 202 6.14 -10.49 -0.44
N HIS A 203 6.44 -11.65 0.14
CA HIS A 203 6.95 -12.82 -0.59
C HIS A 203 5.83 -13.70 -1.19
N ASN A 204 4.59 -13.51 -0.76
CA ASN A 204 3.44 -14.26 -1.27
C ASN A 204 3.11 -13.83 -2.71
N LYS A 205 3.07 -14.79 -3.63
CA LYS A 205 2.88 -14.53 -5.07
C LYS A 205 1.54 -13.85 -5.41
N TYR A 206 0.48 -14.12 -4.64
CA TYR A 206 -0.81 -13.48 -4.86
C TYR A 206 -0.81 -12.03 -4.39
N ILE A 207 -0.17 -11.74 -3.25
CA ILE A 207 0.03 -10.36 -2.77
C ILE A 207 0.84 -9.56 -3.81
N GLN A 208 1.94 -10.13 -4.32
CA GLN A 208 2.72 -9.51 -5.40
C GLN A 208 1.87 -9.25 -6.64
N LYS A 209 1.08 -10.24 -7.07
CA LYS A 209 0.21 -10.14 -8.26
C LYS A 209 -0.84 -9.04 -8.10
N ILE A 210 -1.47 -8.92 -6.92
CA ILE A 210 -2.43 -7.85 -6.61
C ILE A 210 -1.76 -6.48 -6.73
N ILE A 211 -0.59 -6.29 -6.12
CA ILE A 211 0.14 -5.02 -6.18
C ILE A 211 0.54 -4.68 -7.63
N ILE A 212 1.01 -5.67 -8.41
CA ILE A 212 1.32 -5.49 -9.84
C ILE A 212 0.07 -5.02 -10.62
N ASN A 213 -1.08 -5.66 -10.39
CA ASN A 213 -2.32 -5.31 -11.07
C ASN A 213 -2.81 -3.91 -10.64
N ALA A 214 -2.71 -3.58 -9.35
CA ALA A 214 -3.04 -2.26 -8.81
C ALA A 214 -2.19 -1.14 -9.41
N VAL A 215 -0.89 -1.36 -9.60
CA VAL A 215 0.00 -0.41 -10.27
C VAL A 215 -0.49 -0.14 -11.70
N LYS A 216 -0.81 -1.19 -12.47
CA LYS A 216 -1.29 -1.04 -13.84
C LYS A 216 -2.64 -0.31 -13.90
N TRP A 217 -3.54 -0.61 -12.97
CA TRP A 217 -4.86 0.03 -12.86
C TRP A 217 -4.75 1.51 -12.48
N ALA A 218 -3.86 1.85 -11.53
CA ALA A 218 -3.71 3.21 -11.01
C ALA A 218 -3.05 4.17 -12.02
N ALA A 219 -2.15 3.65 -12.87
CA ALA A 219 -1.46 4.45 -13.88
C ALA A 219 -2.38 5.06 -14.96
N LEU A 220 -3.60 4.54 -15.12
CA LEU A 220 -4.59 5.05 -16.07
C LEU A 220 -5.12 6.45 -15.72
N GLY A 221 -4.80 7.00 -14.54
CA GLY A 221 -5.11 8.39 -14.20
C GLY A 221 -4.26 9.44 -14.91
N ARG A 222 -3.07 9.04 -15.42
CA ARG A 222 -2.13 9.93 -16.13
C ARG A 222 -2.29 9.95 -17.66
N THR A 223 -3.19 9.13 -18.22
CA THR A 223 -3.45 9.09 -19.67
C THR A 223 -4.44 10.15 -20.13
#